data_AF-A0A173SBY8-F1
#
_entry.id   AF-A0A173SBY8-F1
#
_cell.length_a   1.000
_cell.length_b   1.000
_cell.length_c   1.000
_cell.angle_alpha   90.00
_cell.angle_beta   90.00
_cell.angle_gamma   90.00
#
_symmetry.space_group_name_H-M   'P 1'
#
loop_
_entity.id
_entity.type
_entity.pdbx_description
1 polymer ?
#
loop_
_entity_poly.entity_id
_entity_poly.type
_entity_poly.pdbx_seq_one_letter_code
_entity_poly.pdbx_strand_id
1 'polypeptide(L)' 'MAFQLKPDRKATENKTIRFPLELINKIDEAIASGDVPISFSGFVIQACEYALDNMDIPNTDK' A
#
# COMPACT_ATOMS: atom_id res chain seq x y z
N MET A 1 -8.45 11.81 36.83
CA MET A 1 -7.73 12.21 35.60
C MET A 1 -7.89 11.07 34.61
N ALA A 2 -8.82 11.19 33.65
CA ALA A 2 -9.10 10.12 32.71
C ALA A 2 -8.23 10.29 31.46
N PHE A 3 -7.43 9.28 31.15
CA PHE A 3 -6.68 9.19 29.90
C PHE A 3 -7.69 9.08 28.74
N GLN A 4 -7.77 10.13 27.92
CA GLN A 4 -8.65 10.19 26.75
C GLN A 4 -7.80 9.91 25.51
N LEU A 5 -7.80 8.65 25.07
CA LEU A 5 -7.17 8.24 23.82
C LEU A 5 -8.05 8.73 22.67
N LYS A 6 -7.62 9.78 21.95
CA LYS A 6 -8.27 10.20 20.70
C LYS A 6 -8.25 9.04 19.72
N PRO A 7 -9.37 8.70 19.06
CA PRO A 7 -9.39 7.65 18.05
C PRO A 7 -8.84 8.22 16.72
N ASP A 8 -7.55 8.54 16.65
CA ASP A 8 -6.87 8.74 15.34
C ASP A 8 -6.56 7.39 14.69
N ARG A 9 -7.47 6.42 14.83
CA ARG A 9 -7.37 5.13 14.17
C ARG A 9 -8.07 5.28 12.83
N LYS A 10 -7.32 5.67 11.80
CA LYS A 10 -7.74 5.38 10.41
C LYS A 10 -8.08 3.89 10.40
N ALA A 11 -9.34 3.56 10.09
CA ALA A 11 -9.77 2.18 10.07
C ALA A 11 -9.01 1.44 8.96
N THR A 12 -8.06 0.59 9.33
CA THR A 12 -7.30 -0.24 8.42
C THR A 12 -7.72 -1.69 8.59
N GLU A 13 -7.97 -2.38 7.49
CA GLU A 13 -8.27 -3.82 7.48
C GLU A 13 -7.07 -4.58 6.88
N ASN A 14 -6.67 -5.69 7.51
CA ASN A 14 -5.65 -6.56 6.93
C ASN A 14 -6.28 -7.41 5.82
N LYS A 15 -5.67 -7.41 4.62
CA LYS A 15 -6.02 -8.30 3.51
C LYS A 15 -4.85 -9.23 3.22
N THR A 16 -5.12 -10.53 3.08
CA THR A 16 -4.12 -11.54 2.72
C THR A 16 -4.28 -11.93 1.27
N ILE A 17 -3.22 -11.75 0.48
CA ILE A 17 -3.15 -12.17 -0.93
C ILE A 17 -1.84 -12.88 -1.21
N ARG A 18 -1.82 -13.72 -2.25
CA ARG A 18 -0.60 -14.43 -2.68
C ARG A 18 0.07 -13.67 -3.81
N PHE A 19 1.36 -13.40 -3.66
CA PHE A 19 2.21 -12.85 -4.71
C PHE A 19 3.04 -13.97 -5.35
N PRO A 20 3.30 -13.90 -6.67
CA PRO A 20 4.35 -14.71 -7.30
C PRO A 20 5.72 -14.41 -6.68
N LEU A 21 6.53 -15.43 -6.45
CA LEU A 21 7.86 -15.29 -5.84
C LEU A 21 8.77 -14.36 -6.66
N GLU A 22 8.71 -14.47 -7.99
CA GLU A 22 9.48 -13.60 -8.88
C GLU A 22 9.14 -12.11 -8.70
N LEU A 23 7.87 -11.81 -8.39
CA LEU A 23 7.42 -10.44 -8.17
C LEU A 23 7.90 -9.93 -6.80
N ILE A 24 7.85 -10.77 -5.76
CA ILE A 24 8.37 -10.43 -4.43
C ILE A 24 9.86 -10.07 -4.52
N ASN A 25 10.66 -10.92 -5.17
CA ASN A 25 12.10 -10.69 -5.30
C ASN A 25 12.41 -9.35 -5.99
N LYS A 26 11.68 -9.02 -7.08
CA LYS A 26 11.85 -7.74 -7.77
C LYS A 26 11.47 -6.55 -6.90
N ILE A 27 10.42 -6.68 -6.09
CA ILE A 27 10.00 -5.62 -5.16
C ILE A 27 11.06 -5.45 -4.07
N ASP A 28 11.58 -6.53 -3.50
CA ASP A 28 12.60 -6.49 -2.46
C ASP A 28 13.91 -5.88 -2.97
N GLU A 29 14.34 -6.22 -4.20
CA GLU A 29 15.49 -5.59 -4.86
C GLU A 29 15.26 -4.08 -5.10
N ALA A 30 14.08 -3.70 -5.60
CA ALA A 30 13.75 -2.29 -5.83
C ALA A 30 13.76 -1.49 -4.53
N ILE A 31 13.19 -2.04 -3.46
CA ILE A 31 13.18 -1.44 -2.12
C ILE A 31 14.61 -1.32 -1.55
N ALA A 32 15.44 -2.33 -1.73
CA ALA A 32 16.82 -2.33 -1.24
C ALA A 32 17.73 -1.32 -1.98
N SER A 33 17.40 -0.99 -3.24
CA SER A 33 18.18 -0.06 -4.06
C SER A 33 17.90 1.43 -3.79
N GLY A 34 16.84 1.75 -3.03
CA GLY A 34 16.43 3.13 -2.80
C GLY A 34 17.18 3.82 -1.66
N ASP A 35 17.44 5.12 -1.80
CA ASP A 35 18.03 5.97 -0.75
C ASP A 35 17.12 6.12 0.49
N VAL A 36 15.82 5.79 0.36
CA VAL A 36 14.83 5.84 1.44
C VAL A 36 14.38 4.42 1.77
N PRO A 37 14.44 4.00 3.06
CA PRO A 37 13.97 2.68 3.46
C PRO A 37 12.43 2.63 3.41
N ILE A 38 11.88 2.04 2.36
CA ILE A 38 10.44 1.79 2.21
C ILE A 38 10.14 0.36 2.71
N SER A 39 9.05 0.16 3.46
CA SER A 39 8.62 -1.20 3.79
C SER A 39 7.87 -1.84 2.62
N PHE A 40 7.87 -3.17 2.54
CA PHE A 40 7.06 -3.89 1.54
C PHE A 40 5.59 -3.47 1.55
N SER A 41 5.00 -3.29 2.74
CA SER A 41 3.63 -2.79 2.88
C SER A 41 3.44 -1.38 2.33
N GLY A 42 4.39 -0.47 2.56
CA GLY A 42 4.37 0.89 2.03
C GLY A 42 4.45 0.90 0.51
N PHE A 43 5.33 0.07 -0.07
CA PHE A 43 5.42 -0.11 -1.51
C PHE A 43 4.10 -0.59 -2.12
N VAL A 44 3.49 -1.62 -1.54
CA VAL A 44 2.22 -2.17 -2.04
C VAL A 44 1.10 -1.15 -1.98
N ILE A 45 1.00 -0.36 -0.90
CA ILE A 45 -0.03 0.69 -0.77
C ILE A 45 0.14 1.73 -1.88
N GLN A 46 1.36 2.26 -2.06
CA GLN A 46 1.64 3.27 -3.09
C GLN A 46 1.41 2.73 -4.50
N ALA A 47 1.79 1.48 -4.77
CA ALA A 47 1.54 0.83 -6.05
C ALA A 47 0.04 0.70 -6.33
N CYS A 48 -0.76 0.37 -5.31
CA CYS A 48 -2.21 0.32 -5.42
C CYS A 48 -2.83 1.70 -5.65
N GLU A 49 -2.39 2.74 -4.93
CA GLU A 49 -2.84 4.13 -5.13
C GLU A 49 -2.52 4.60 -6.55
N TYR A 50 -1.27 4.43 -6.99
CA TYR A 50 -0.85 4.77 -8.34
C TYR A 50 -1.67 4.01 -9.40
N ALA A 51 -1.88 2.71 -9.21
CA ALA A 51 -2.67 1.92 -10.15
C ALA A 51 -4.12 2.41 -10.22
N LEU A 52 -4.74 2.79 -9.09
CA LEU A 52 -6.11 3.32 -9.07
C LEU A 52 -6.20 4.70 -9.74
N ASP A 53 -5.23 5.58 -9.49
CA ASP A 53 -5.20 6.93 -10.07
C ASP A 53 -4.95 6.91 -11.58
N ASN A 54 -4.26 5.89 -12.08
CA ASN A 54 -3.91 5.73 -13.50
C ASN A 54 -4.71 4.62 -14.20
N MET A 55 -5.70 4.02 -13.52
CA MET A 55 -6.67 3.19 -14.22
C MET A 55 -7.53 4.11 -15.07
N ASP A 56 -7.59 3.85 -16.38
CA ASP A 56 -8.61 4.42 -17.26
C ASP A 56 -9.96 3.86 -16.81
N ILE A 57 -10.52 4.43 -15.75
CA ILE A 57 -11.90 4.15 -15.35
C ILE A 57 -12.75 4.88 -16.39
N PRO A 58 -13.46 4.20 -17.29
CA PRO A 58 -14.49 4.87 -18.06
C PRO A 58 -15.48 5.41 -17.03
N ASN A 59 -15.54 6.74 -16.87
CA ASN A 59 -16.54 7.41 -16.04
C ASN A 59 -17.91 6.82 -16.36
N THR A 60 -18.37 5.87 -15.56
CA THR A 60 -19.77 5.56 -15.46
C THR A 60 -20.29 6.54 -14.44
N ASP A 61 -20.50 7.77 -14.90
CA ASP A 61 -21.50 8.65 -14.32
C ASP A 61 -22.83 7.87 -14.32
N LYS A 62 -23.29 7.50 -13.14
CA LYS A 62 -24.68 7.14 -12.86
C LYS A 62 -25.09 7.71 -11.52
#